data_AF-A0A3D1F1P7-F1
#
_entry.id   AF-A0A3D1F1P7-F1
#
_cell.length_a   1.000
_cell.length_b   1.000
_cell.length_c   1.000
_cell.angle_alpha   90.00
_cell.angle_beta   90.00
_cell.angle_gamma   90.00
#
_symmetry.space_group_name_H-M   'P 1'
#
loop_
_entity.id
_entity.type
_entity.pdbx_description
1 polymer ?
#
loop_
_entity_poly.entity_id
_entity_poly.type
_entity_poly.pdbx_seq_one_letter_code
_entity_poly.pdbx_strand_id
1 'polypeptide(L)'
;MITFKTPITRHAFTLIELLVVISIISLLIAVLLPALGAARKSAQDVKCKSNQKGLALAIFAYSLDDREYVIPYYAGAGSTALAYGTPKYWYTNLLIGANYLPETEWRYASKAWGDIRTGVWQCPRAMKLSYGGGYAVTRSGITVETEGTLFNKKGHRHRIGDPLAPGCVMLLGDAQVNAATDATVNYMIGWESYASVAGKPSARHGGQSNMAMVDGHVEVVDYFKLVDDGDTARLNELFYDPIAQPK
;
A
#
# COMPACT_ATOMS: atom_id res chain seq x y z
N MET A 1 71.11 -43.10 6.98
CA MET A 1 69.67 -43.34 6.77
C MET A 1 69.16 -42.28 5.82
N ILE A 2 68.94 -42.61 4.55
CA ILE A 2 68.52 -41.65 3.49
C ILE A 2 67.00 -41.78 3.34
N THR A 3 66.25 -40.74 3.68
CA THR A 3 64.79 -40.67 3.50
C THR A 3 64.46 -40.11 2.12
N PHE A 4 63.85 -40.94 1.25
CA PHE A 4 63.30 -40.51 -0.03
C PHE A 4 62.01 -39.71 0.19
N LYS A 5 61.99 -38.45 -0.23
CA LYS A 5 60.81 -37.58 -0.23
C LYS A 5 60.04 -37.87 -1.52
N THR A 6 58.87 -38.49 -1.45
CA THR A 6 58.01 -38.73 -2.62
C THR A 6 57.59 -37.39 -3.25
N PRO A 7 57.77 -37.20 -4.57
CA PRO A 7 57.37 -35.96 -5.22
C PRO A 7 55.85 -35.84 -5.17
N ILE A 8 55.35 -34.77 -4.57
CA ILE A 8 53.93 -34.43 -4.58
C ILE A 8 53.61 -33.99 -6.02
N THR A 9 52.95 -34.86 -6.78
CA THR A 9 52.44 -34.54 -8.12
C THR A 9 51.40 -33.45 -7.99
N ARG A 10 51.76 -32.21 -8.33
CA ARG A 10 50.80 -31.11 -8.43
C ARG A 10 50.02 -31.28 -9.73
N HIS A 11 48.71 -31.51 -9.63
CA HIS A 11 47.81 -31.44 -10.78
C HIS A 11 47.75 -29.99 -11.26
N ALA A 12 48.24 -29.73 -12.47
CA ALA A 12 48.13 -28.42 -13.11
C ALA A 12 46.72 -28.28 -13.68
N PHE A 13 46.01 -27.23 -13.27
CA PHE A 13 44.69 -26.89 -13.79
C PHE A 13 44.83 -26.32 -15.20
N THR A 14 44.10 -26.87 -16.17
CA THR A 14 44.14 -26.40 -17.56
C THR A 14 43.23 -25.20 -17.75
N LEU A 15 43.58 -24.30 -18.69
CA LEU A 15 42.73 -23.17 -19.07
C LEU A 15 41.33 -23.62 -19.55
N ILE A 16 41.25 -24.80 -20.18
CA ILE A 16 40.01 -25.37 -20.71
C ILE A 16 39.08 -25.77 -19.56
N GLU A 17 39.60 -26.43 -18.52
CA GLU A 17 38.81 -26.79 -17.34
C GLU A 17 38.20 -25.56 -16.67
N LEU A 18 38.95 -24.46 -16.57
CA LEU A 18 38.44 -23.21 -16.03
C LEU A 18 37.37 -22.60 -16.94
N LEU A 19 37.58 -22.61 -18.25
CA LEU A 19 36.67 -22.05 -19.24
C LEU A 19 35.33 -22.80 -19.28
N VAL A 20 35.36 -24.13 -19.23
CA VAL A 20 34.13 -24.94 -19.20
C VAL A 20 33.32 -24.65 -17.94
N VAL A 21 33.96 -24.54 -16.77
CA VAL A 21 33.27 -24.26 -15.51
C VAL A 21 32.58 -22.89 -15.53
N ILE A 22 33.27 -21.83 -15.96
CA ILE A 22 32.65 -20.50 -16.03
C ILE A 22 31.52 -20.47 -17.06
N SER A 23 31.61 -21.24 -18.14
CA SER A 23 30.57 -21.33 -19.16
C SER A 23 29.28 -21.94 -18.61
N ILE A 24 29.40 -23.03 -17.83
CA ILE A 24 28.26 -23.68 -17.17
C ILE A 24 27.66 -22.76 -16.10
N ILE A 25 28.49 -22.12 -15.26
CA ILE A 25 28.01 -21.17 -14.24
C ILE A 25 27.24 -20.01 -14.90
N SER A 26 27.77 -19.46 -15.99
CA SER A 26 27.13 -18.37 -16.72
C SER A 26 25.77 -18.79 -17.29
N LEU A 27 25.67 -20.00 -17.83
CA LEU A 27 24.41 -20.56 -18.32
C LEU A 27 23.39 -20.74 -17.19
N LEU A 28 23.81 -21.26 -16.04
CA LEU A 28 22.92 -21.43 -14.88
C LEU A 28 22.42 -20.08 -14.35
N ILE A 29 23.31 -19.10 -14.21
CA ILE A 29 22.93 -17.74 -13.76
C ILE A 29 21.96 -17.09 -14.76
N ALA A 30 22.16 -17.30 -16.07
CA ALA A 30 21.29 -16.74 -17.11
C ALA A 30 19.83 -17.23 -16.96
N VAL A 31 19.62 -18.47 -16.54
CA VAL A 31 18.27 -19.02 -16.29
C VAL A 31 17.73 -18.64 -14.90
N LEU A 32 18.60 -18.53 -13.90
CA LEU A 32 18.20 -18.23 -12.51
C LEU A 32 17.79 -16.78 -12.29
N LEU A 33 18.45 -15.80 -12.93
CA LEU A 33 18.17 -14.37 -12.70
C LEU A 33 16.73 -13.97 -13.05
N PRO A 34 16.15 -14.35 -14.21
CA PRO A 34 14.75 -14.05 -14.52
C PRO A 34 13.78 -14.68 -13.52
N ALA A 35 14.02 -15.94 -13.14
CA ALA A 35 13.19 -16.68 -12.19
C ALA A 35 13.20 -16.02 -10.80
N LEU A 36 14.37 -15.61 -10.31
CA LEU A 36 14.50 -14.92 -9.03
C LEU A 36 13.81 -13.56 -9.03
N GLY A 37 13.87 -12.83 -10.16
CA GLY A 37 13.16 -11.58 -10.34
C GLY A 37 11.64 -11.73 -10.24
N ALA A 38 11.08 -12.77 -10.87
CA ALA A 38 9.64 -13.09 -10.79
C ALA A 38 9.24 -13.51 -9.37
N ALA A 39 10.02 -14.37 -8.72
CA ALA A 39 9.77 -14.82 -7.35
C ALA A 39 9.78 -13.65 -6.36
N ARG A 40 10.74 -12.71 -6.50
CA ARG A 40 10.81 -11.51 -5.66
C ARG A 40 9.57 -10.63 -5.83
N LYS A 41 9.10 -10.41 -7.06
CA LYS A 41 7.87 -9.64 -7.32
C LYS A 41 6.66 -10.29 -6.65
N SER A 42 6.49 -11.60 -6.82
CA SER A 42 5.40 -12.35 -6.18
C SER A 42 5.46 -12.25 -4.64
N ALA A 43 6.65 -12.37 -4.04
CA ALA A 43 6.81 -12.19 -2.59
C ALA A 43 6.47 -10.77 -2.13
N GLN A 44 6.82 -9.75 -2.91
CA GLN A 44 6.45 -8.36 -2.64
C GLN A 44 4.93 -8.15 -2.74
N ASP A 45 4.26 -8.80 -3.71
CA ASP A 45 2.80 -8.73 -3.87
C ASP A 45 2.07 -9.38 -2.69
N VAL A 46 2.53 -10.55 -2.24
CA VAL A 46 2.01 -11.21 -1.02
C VAL A 46 2.21 -10.33 0.21
N LYS A 47 3.40 -9.72 0.35
CA LYS A 47 3.69 -8.80 1.46
C LYS A 47 2.79 -7.57 1.41
N CYS A 48 2.52 -7.05 0.21
CA CYS A 48 1.63 -5.92 0.00
C CYS A 48 0.20 -6.21 0.48
N LYS A 49 -0.37 -7.35 0.07
CA LYS A 49 -1.70 -7.80 0.53
C LYS A 49 -1.74 -8.00 2.04
N SER A 50 -0.71 -8.62 2.60
CA SER A 50 -0.61 -8.80 4.05
C SER A 50 -0.54 -7.47 4.80
N ASN A 51 0.16 -6.47 4.26
CA ASN A 51 0.24 -5.14 4.83
C ASN A 51 -1.15 -4.46 4.81
N GLN A 52 -1.83 -4.45 3.67
CA GLN A 52 -3.18 -3.88 3.58
C GLN A 52 -4.19 -4.57 4.50
N LYS A 53 -4.13 -5.90 4.62
CA LYS A 53 -4.95 -6.64 5.58
C LYS A 53 -4.64 -6.22 7.03
N GLY A 54 -3.37 -6.06 7.38
CA GLY A 54 -2.96 -5.55 8.69
C GLY A 54 -3.48 -4.14 8.97
N LEU A 55 -3.48 -3.27 7.96
CA LEU A 55 -4.05 -1.93 8.05
C LEU A 55 -5.57 -1.94 8.26
N ALA A 56 -6.29 -2.76 7.48
CA ALA A 56 -7.74 -2.90 7.62
C ALA A 56 -8.12 -3.42 9.01
N LEU A 57 -7.38 -4.41 9.52
CA LEU A 57 -7.56 -4.91 10.88
C LEU A 57 -7.27 -3.85 11.95
N ALA A 58 -6.26 -3.00 11.77
CA ALA A 58 -5.97 -1.91 12.69
C ALA A 58 -7.10 -0.86 12.71
N ILE A 59 -7.66 -0.53 11.55
CA ILE A 59 -8.82 0.37 11.44
C ILE A 59 -10.06 -0.28 12.08
N PHE A 60 -10.27 -1.58 11.86
CA PHE A 60 -11.37 -2.32 12.48
C PHE A 60 -11.22 -2.35 14.01
N ALA A 61 -10.03 -2.65 14.53
CA ALA A 61 -9.75 -2.63 15.96
C ALA A 61 -10.01 -1.25 16.57
N TYR A 62 -9.57 -0.17 15.92
CA TYR A 62 -9.92 1.19 16.35
C TYR A 62 -11.43 1.39 16.40
N SER A 63 -12.17 0.95 15.38
CA SER A 63 -13.61 1.15 15.32
C SER A 63 -14.33 0.48 16.49
N LEU A 64 -13.88 -0.71 16.91
CA LEU A 64 -14.44 -1.38 18.09
C LEU A 64 -14.28 -0.54 19.37
N ASP A 65 -13.14 0.14 19.51
CA ASP A 65 -12.87 1.00 20.67
C ASP A 65 -13.62 2.34 20.60
N ASP A 66 -13.88 2.87 19.39
CA ASP A 66 -14.66 4.11 19.15
C ASP A 66 -16.14 3.83 18.81
N ARG A 67 -16.79 2.91 19.55
CA ARG A 67 -18.25 2.62 19.44
C ARG A 67 -18.69 2.30 18.00
N GLU A 68 -17.91 1.47 17.32
CA GLU A 68 -18.06 1.04 15.93
C GLU A 68 -17.85 2.14 14.88
N TYR A 69 -17.50 3.37 15.27
CA TYR A 69 -17.27 4.44 14.31
C TYR A 69 -15.93 4.26 13.58
N VAL A 70 -15.97 4.44 12.27
CA VAL A 70 -14.74 4.46 11.46
C VAL A 70 -13.98 5.75 11.73
N ILE A 71 -12.65 5.65 11.65
CA ILE A 71 -11.75 6.80 11.79
C ILE A 71 -12.19 7.90 10.80
N PRO A 72 -12.42 9.14 11.27
CA PRO A 72 -12.72 10.21 10.36
C PRO A 72 -11.53 10.50 9.45
N TYR A 73 -11.78 10.88 8.20
CA TYR A 73 -10.72 11.30 7.29
C TYR A 73 -9.99 12.55 7.80
N TYR A 74 -10.74 13.49 8.38
CA TYR A 74 -10.20 14.74 8.91
C TYR A 74 -10.94 15.19 10.16
N ALA A 75 -10.20 15.47 11.24
CA ALA A 75 -10.72 16.16 12.43
C ALA A 75 -10.61 17.68 12.20
N GLY A 76 -11.75 18.38 12.26
CA GLY A 76 -11.93 19.80 11.89
C GLY A 76 -10.91 20.80 12.47
N ALA A 77 -10.90 22.00 11.84
CA ALA A 77 -10.10 23.15 12.24
C ALA A 77 -10.49 23.65 13.64
N GLY A 78 -9.80 23.16 14.68
CA GLY A 78 -10.04 23.55 16.06
C GLY A 78 -9.60 22.50 17.09
N SER A 79 -9.41 21.26 16.67
CA SER A 79 -8.80 20.24 17.52
C SER A 79 -7.28 20.28 17.40
N THR A 80 -6.59 19.74 18.39
CA THR A 80 -5.14 19.53 18.52
C THR A 80 -4.46 18.77 17.36
N ALA A 81 -5.08 18.70 16.17
CA ALA A 81 -4.53 18.13 14.93
C ALA A 81 -3.25 18.85 14.45
N LEU A 82 -2.95 20.07 14.91
CA LEU A 82 -1.65 20.70 14.70
C LEU A 82 -0.53 20.08 15.55
N ALA A 83 -0.85 19.32 16.62
CA ALA A 83 0.13 18.66 17.47
C ALA A 83 0.65 17.32 16.90
N TYR A 84 -0.08 16.70 15.95
CA TYR A 84 0.27 15.41 15.34
C TYR A 84 0.52 15.48 13.83
N GLY A 85 0.81 16.65 13.28
CA GLY A 85 1.18 16.77 11.88
C GLY A 85 -0.02 16.85 10.95
N THR A 86 0.22 17.40 9.76
CA THR A 86 -0.81 17.83 8.80
C THR A 86 -1.93 16.81 8.56
N PRO A 87 -3.15 17.27 8.16
CA PRO A 87 -4.33 16.44 7.81
C PRO A 87 -4.02 15.16 7.03
N LYS A 88 -2.95 15.19 6.24
CA LYS A 88 -2.50 14.14 5.33
C LYS A 88 -2.13 12.84 6.06
N TYR A 89 -1.63 12.89 7.30
CA TYR A 89 -1.09 11.72 8.01
C TYR A 89 -1.98 11.22 9.15
N TRP A 90 -3.19 11.77 9.28
CA TRP A 90 -4.07 11.54 10.41
C TRP A 90 -4.25 10.05 10.73
N TYR A 91 -4.62 9.24 9.73
CA TYR A 91 -4.81 7.79 9.90
C TYR A 91 -3.55 7.08 10.40
N THR A 92 -2.40 7.38 9.79
CA THR A 92 -1.13 6.77 10.18
C THR A 92 -0.73 7.19 11.59
N ASN A 93 -0.79 8.49 11.89
CA ASN A 93 -0.38 9.03 13.17
C ASN A 93 -1.33 8.65 14.31
N LEU A 94 -2.63 8.56 14.05
CA LEU A 94 -3.62 8.08 15.00
C LEU A 94 -3.39 6.60 15.33
N LEU A 95 -3.27 5.75 14.30
CA LEU A 95 -3.12 4.30 14.51
C LEU A 95 -1.78 3.95 15.16
N ILE A 96 -0.70 4.66 14.85
CA ILE A 96 0.58 4.51 15.54
C ILE A 96 0.50 5.10 16.95
N GLY A 97 0.01 6.33 17.10
CA GLY A 97 -0.06 7.04 18.38
C GLY A 97 -0.98 6.39 19.41
N ALA A 98 -2.02 5.69 18.95
CA ALA A 98 -2.92 4.89 19.78
C ALA A 98 -2.51 3.40 19.86
N ASN A 99 -1.30 3.05 19.41
CA ASN A 99 -0.70 1.70 19.51
C ASN A 99 -1.44 0.57 18.77
N TYR A 100 -2.25 0.87 17.75
CA TYR A 100 -2.81 -0.15 16.86
C TYR A 100 -1.79 -0.64 15.83
N LEU A 101 -0.78 0.18 15.52
CA LEU A 101 0.29 -0.13 14.57
C LEU A 101 1.66 0.15 15.18
N PRO A 102 2.70 -0.61 14.78
CA PRO A 102 4.07 -0.35 15.21
C PRO A 102 4.59 0.98 14.66
N GLU A 103 5.56 1.57 15.36
CA GLU A 103 6.24 2.77 14.90
C GLU A 103 6.94 2.55 13.54
N THR A 104 7.03 3.64 12.77
CA THR A 104 7.63 3.66 11.44
C THR A 104 8.61 4.83 11.30
N GLU A 105 9.63 4.65 10.48
CA GLU A 105 10.61 5.70 10.19
C GLU A 105 10.06 6.71 9.17
N TRP A 106 10.32 8.00 9.38
CA TRP A 106 9.87 9.12 8.53
C TRP A 106 11.04 9.81 7.80
N ARG A 107 10.89 10.16 6.50
CA ARG A 107 11.98 10.72 5.66
C ARG A 107 12.33 12.20 5.89
N TYR A 108 11.52 12.97 6.61
CA TYR A 108 11.81 14.35 6.98
C TYR A 108 11.45 14.54 8.46
N ALA A 109 12.39 15.04 9.27
CA ALA A 109 12.36 14.95 10.75
C ALA A 109 11.19 15.67 11.44
N SER A 110 10.34 16.40 10.72
CA SER A 110 9.07 16.87 11.26
C SER A 110 8.00 15.82 10.98
N LYS A 111 7.36 15.28 12.03
CA LYS A 111 6.21 14.35 11.97
C LYS A 111 5.03 14.88 11.13
N ALA A 112 5.11 16.13 10.66
CA ALA A 112 4.12 16.81 9.83
C ALA A 112 4.32 16.65 8.31
N TRP A 113 5.49 16.20 7.83
CA TRP A 113 5.82 16.22 6.39
C TRP A 113 6.73 15.07 5.89
N GLY A 114 6.88 13.97 6.65
CA GLY A 114 7.79 12.88 6.28
C GLY A 114 7.20 11.83 5.34
N ASP A 115 8.04 11.08 4.61
CA ASP A 115 7.64 9.84 3.93
C ASP A 115 7.78 8.64 4.85
N ILE A 116 6.86 7.67 4.76
CA ILE A 116 6.95 6.41 5.51
C ILE A 116 8.00 5.52 4.85
N ARG A 117 9.10 5.27 5.56
CA ARG A 117 10.25 4.49 5.05
C ARG A 117 10.20 3.01 5.37
N THR A 118 9.46 2.64 6.41
CA THR A 118 9.41 1.29 6.96
C THR A 118 8.01 0.99 7.50
N GLY A 119 7.73 -0.28 7.76
CA GLY A 119 6.51 -0.71 8.42
C GLY A 119 5.34 -0.98 7.48
N VAL A 120 4.17 -1.19 8.07
CA VAL A 120 3.00 -1.76 7.39
C VAL A 120 2.38 -0.82 6.35
N TRP A 121 2.57 0.50 6.49
CA TRP A 121 2.07 1.48 5.54
C TRP A 121 2.89 1.53 4.24
N GLN A 122 4.05 0.87 4.19
CA GLN A 122 4.92 0.87 3.02
C GLN A 122 4.62 -0.30 2.08
N CYS A 123 4.33 0.02 0.83
CA CYS A 123 4.25 -0.93 -0.26
C CYS A 123 5.66 -1.25 -0.79
N PRO A 124 6.07 -2.52 -0.77
CA PRO A 124 7.40 -2.94 -1.22
C PRO A 124 7.58 -2.85 -2.76
N ARG A 125 6.50 -2.59 -3.51
CA ARG A 125 6.50 -2.39 -4.97
C ARG A 125 6.53 -0.91 -5.37
N ALA A 126 6.41 0.02 -4.43
CA ALA A 126 6.37 1.44 -4.74
C ALA A 126 7.74 1.98 -5.19
N MET A 127 7.79 2.56 -6.39
CA MET A 127 9.04 3.03 -7.00
C MET A 127 9.47 4.41 -6.50
N LYS A 128 8.52 5.29 -6.19
CA LYS A 128 8.77 6.65 -5.69
C LYS A 128 7.78 7.01 -4.58
N LEU A 129 8.28 7.03 -3.35
CA LEU A 129 7.57 7.57 -2.19
C LEU A 129 7.91 9.05 -2.09
N SER A 130 6.96 9.91 -2.45
CA SER A 130 7.09 11.37 -2.31
C SER A 130 6.28 11.91 -1.13
N TYR A 131 5.13 11.27 -0.82
CA TYR A 131 4.37 11.42 0.42
C TYR A 131 3.64 10.09 0.70
N GLY A 132 3.96 9.46 1.83
CA GLY A 132 3.33 8.22 2.30
C GLY A 132 4.03 6.95 1.88
N GLY A 133 3.44 5.80 2.22
CA GLY A 133 4.06 4.50 1.98
C GLY A 133 3.51 3.76 0.75
N GLY A 134 2.53 4.32 0.02
CA GLY A 134 1.97 3.71 -1.20
C GLY A 134 0.59 3.09 -1.04
N TYR A 135 0.01 3.17 0.16
CA TYR A 135 -1.40 2.90 0.43
C TYR A 135 -2.15 4.18 0.77
N ALA A 136 -3.47 4.15 0.56
CA ALA A 136 -4.38 5.23 0.88
C ALA A 136 -5.70 4.68 1.38
N VAL A 137 -6.32 5.41 2.29
CA VAL A 137 -7.70 5.16 2.72
C VAL A 137 -8.67 5.78 1.72
N THR A 138 -9.91 5.31 1.71
CA THR A 138 -10.94 5.97 0.90
C THR A 138 -11.23 7.38 1.42
N ARG A 139 -11.53 8.33 0.52
CA ARG A 139 -11.96 9.70 0.87
C ARG A 139 -13.49 9.83 0.93
N SER A 140 -14.18 8.89 0.28
CA SER A 140 -15.63 8.85 0.13
C SER A 140 -16.15 7.50 0.61
N GLY A 141 -17.40 7.48 1.11
CA GLY A 141 -18.02 6.30 1.71
C GLY A 141 -17.96 6.28 3.21
N ILE A 142 -17.60 5.13 3.77
CA ILE A 142 -17.65 4.93 5.22
C ILE A 142 -16.65 5.82 5.97
N THR A 143 -15.59 6.23 5.28
CA THR A 143 -14.57 7.18 5.73
C THR A 143 -15.00 8.59 5.32
N VAL A 144 -15.62 9.34 6.23
CA VAL A 144 -16.09 10.73 5.98
C VAL A 144 -15.18 11.80 6.56
N GLU A 145 -15.22 12.98 5.93
CA GLU A 145 -14.66 14.23 6.47
C GLU A 145 -15.54 14.73 7.64
N THR A 146 -14.98 14.89 8.85
CA THR A 146 -15.80 15.27 10.03
C THR A 146 -15.97 16.77 10.29
N GLU A 147 -15.35 17.70 9.52
CA GLU A 147 -15.76 19.12 9.49
C GLU A 147 -14.97 19.93 8.42
N GLY A 148 -15.66 20.83 7.70
CA GLY A 148 -15.20 21.50 6.45
C GLY A 148 -14.13 22.61 6.61
N THR A 149 -13.62 23.27 5.56
CA THR A 149 -13.77 23.22 4.08
C THR A 149 -12.45 22.78 3.43
N LEU A 150 -12.43 22.02 2.32
CA LEU A 150 -12.96 22.30 0.97
C LEU A 150 -13.68 21.04 0.43
N PHE A 151 -14.92 20.72 0.76
CA PHE A 151 -16.14 21.27 0.12
C PHE A 151 -17.37 20.89 0.97
N ASN A 152 -17.54 21.59 2.09
CA ASN A 152 -18.79 21.79 2.85
C ASN A 152 -19.87 20.69 2.78
N LYS A 153 -19.60 19.51 3.37
CA LYS A 153 -20.65 18.61 3.89
C LYS A 153 -20.44 18.43 5.38
N LYS A 154 -21.48 18.67 6.17
CA LYS A 154 -21.53 18.28 7.59
C LYS A 154 -21.50 16.74 7.64
N GLY A 155 -20.33 16.14 7.81
CA GLY A 155 -20.17 14.69 7.78
C GLY A 155 -20.72 14.03 9.04
N HIS A 156 -21.62 13.07 8.87
CA HIS A 156 -22.00 12.13 9.94
C HIS A 156 -20.96 11.02 9.99
N ARG A 157 -20.32 10.77 11.14
CA ARG A 157 -19.45 9.59 11.30
C ARG A 157 -20.26 8.33 10.96
N HIS A 158 -19.70 7.47 10.12
CA HIS A 158 -20.29 6.17 9.82
C HIS A 158 -19.76 5.10 10.74
N ARG A 159 -20.62 4.13 11.05
CA ARG A 159 -20.19 2.91 11.71
C ARG A 159 -19.67 1.94 10.68
N ILE A 160 -18.74 1.08 11.10
CA ILE A 160 -18.13 0.07 10.24
C ILE A 160 -19.17 -0.92 9.68
N GLY A 161 -20.32 -1.05 10.34
CA GLY A 161 -21.46 -1.87 9.91
C GLY A 161 -22.55 -1.15 9.11
N ASP A 162 -22.40 0.14 8.79
CA ASP A 162 -23.40 0.88 8.01
C ASP A 162 -23.62 0.34 6.57
N PRO A 163 -22.59 -0.13 5.84
CA PRO A 163 -22.79 -0.68 4.50
C PRO A 163 -23.60 -1.97 4.50
N LEU A 164 -24.62 -2.05 3.62
CA LEU A 164 -25.38 -3.28 3.38
C LEU A 164 -24.52 -4.42 2.81
N ALA A 165 -23.45 -4.08 2.09
CA ALA A 165 -22.51 -5.02 1.47
C ALA A 165 -21.06 -4.62 1.79
N PRO A 166 -20.54 -4.92 3.00
CA PRO A 166 -19.21 -4.48 3.43
C PRO A 166 -18.07 -5.09 2.62
N GLY A 167 -18.31 -6.23 1.95
CA GLY A 167 -17.36 -6.83 1.01
C GLY A 167 -17.32 -6.15 -0.37
N CYS A 168 -18.19 -5.17 -0.64
CA CYS A 168 -18.15 -4.39 -1.87
C CYS A 168 -17.64 -2.96 -1.66
N VAL A 169 -17.52 -2.53 -0.41
CA VAL A 169 -17.09 -1.17 -0.06
C VAL A 169 -15.61 -1.20 0.28
N MET A 170 -14.85 -0.37 -0.41
CA MET A 170 -13.42 -0.22 -0.20
C MET A 170 -13.16 0.61 1.06
N LEU A 171 -12.16 0.20 1.85
CA LEU A 171 -11.67 0.92 3.02
C LEU A 171 -10.31 1.58 2.75
N LEU A 172 -9.40 0.85 2.11
CA LEU A 172 -8.08 1.35 1.71
C LEU A 172 -7.53 0.52 0.55
N GLY A 173 -6.48 1.00 -0.12
CA GLY A 173 -5.82 0.23 -1.17
C GLY A 173 -4.55 0.87 -1.69
N ASP A 174 -4.01 0.30 -2.76
CA ASP A 174 -2.81 0.81 -3.41
C ASP A 174 -3.09 2.17 -4.06
N ALA A 175 -2.26 3.17 -3.80
CA ALA A 175 -2.52 4.54 -4.23
C ALA A 175 -1.40 5.11 -5.11
N GLN A 176 -1.76 5.96 -6.07
CA GLN A 176 -0.81 6.76 -6.85
C GLN A 176 -1.38 8.14 -7.21
N VAL A 177 -0.47 9.10 -7.46
CA VAL A 177 -0.81 10.46 -7.92
C VAL A 177 -0.30 10.75 -9.32
N ASN A 178 0.53 9.88 -9.89
CA ASN A 178 0.92 10.00 -11.28
C ASN A 178 1.21 8.61 -11.84
N ALA A 179 0.34 8.15 -12.74
CA ALA A 179 0.47 6.84 -13.38
C ALA A 179 1.77 6.70 -14.20
N ALA A 180 2.28 7.78 -14.79
CA ALA A 180 3.49 7.75 -15.61
C ALA A 180 4.78 7.62 -14.79
N THR A 181 4.78 8.06 -13.53
CA THR A 181 5.97 8.05 -12.67
C THR A 181 5.84 7.13 -11.46
N ASP A 182 4.65 6.54 -11.26
CA ASP A 182 4.27 5.79 -10.06
C ASP A 182 4.60 6.56 -8.75
N ALA A 183 4.47 7.88 -8.79
CA ALA A 183 4.70 8.72 -7.63
C ALA A 183 3.54 8.56 -6.63
N THR A 184 3.85 8.12 -5.42
CA THR A 184 2.88 8.02 -4.32
C THR A 184 2.91 9.30 -3.52
N VAL A 185 1.76 9.99 -3.47
CA VAL A 185 1.66 11.30 -2.80
C VAL A 185 0.37 11.39 -1.96
N ASN A 186 -0.64 10.55 -2.24
CA ASN A 186 -1.95 10.69 -1.62
C ASN A 186 -2.24 9.56 -0.66
N TYR A 187 -2.75 9.96 0.50
CA TYR A 187 -3.38 9.12 1.52
C TYR A 187 -4.85 8.82 1.21
N MET A 188 -5.30 9.18 0.00
CA MET A 188 -6.69 9.14 -0.41
C MET A 188 -6.89 8.42 -1.74
N ILE A 189 -7.95 7.62 -1.80
CA ILE A 189 -8.58 7.14 -3.02
C ILE A 189 -10.05 7.58 -2.98
N GLY A 190 -10.56 8.25 -4.00
CA GLY A 190 -11.95 8.71 -4.00
C GLY A 190 -12.52 8.89 -5.40
N TRP A 191 -13.85 9.01 -5.48
CA TRP A 191 -14.57 9.19 -6.75
C TRP A 191 -14.02 10.35 -7.61
N GLU A 192 -13.80 11.52 -7.00
CA GLU A 192 -13.26 12.73 -7.66
C GLU A 192 -11.81 12.54 -8.16
N SER A 193 -11.10 11.54 -7.64
CA SER A 193 -9.73 11.22 -8.03
C SER A 193 -9.65 10.49 -9.37
N TYR A 194 -10.76 10.05 -9.94
CA TYR A 194 -10.77 9.47 -11.30
C TYR A 194 -10.76 10.55 -12.38
N ALA A 195 -11.29 11.75 -12.08
CA ALA A 195 -11.30 12.93 -12.95
C ALA A 195 -10.06 13.83 -12.82
N SER A 196 -9.33 13.76 -11.70
CA SER A 196 -8.08 14.52 -11.47
C SER A 196 -6.87 13.59 -11.34
N VAL A 197 -5.66 14.13 -11.49
CA VAL A 197 -4.41 13.34 -11.51
C VAL A 197 -4.13 12.66 -10.15
N ALA A 198 -4.79 13.09 -9.07
CA ALA A 198 -4.42 12.74 -7.70
C ALA A 198 -5.42 11.80 -7.00
N GLY A 199 -4.94 10.63 -6.53
CA GLY A 199 -5.70 9.71 -5.67
C GLY A 199 -6.33 8.52 -6.40
N LYS A 200 -5.69 8.01 -7.45
CA LYS A 200 -6.17 6.82 -8.17
C LYS A 200 -5.62 5.55 -7.51
N PRO A 201 -6.30 4.40 -7.67
CA PRO A 201 -5.67 3.12 -7.39
C PRO A 201 -4.36 2.96 -8.16
N SER A 202 -3.39 2.23 -7.64
CA SER A 202 -2.13 1.99 -8.36
C SER A 202 -2.10 0.64 -9.07
N ALA A 203 -1.52 0.61 -10.27
CA ALA A 203 -1.33 -0.59 -11.10
C ALA A 203 0.02 -1.32 -10.82
N ARG A 204 0.66 -1.04 -9.68
CA ARG A 204 2.03 -1.47 -9.36
C ARG A 204 2.24 -2.99 -9.27
N HIS A 205 1.17 -3.78 -9.25
CA HIS A 205 1.21 -5.25 -9.16
C HIS A 205 1.02 -5.91 -10.53
N GLY A 206 1.78 -5.46 -11.53
CA GLY A 206 1.71 -6.02 -12.88
C GLY A 206 0.42 -5.66 -13.63
N GLY A 207 -0.08 -4.44 -13.44
CA GLY A 207 -1.38 -4.00 -13.95
C GLY A 207 -2.52 -4.15 -12.93
N GLN A 208 -2.25 -4.76 -11.78
CA GLN A 208 -3.26 -4.96 -10.74
C GLN A 208 -3.10 -3.99 -9.56
N SER A 209 -4.21 -3.79 -8.85
CA SER A 209 -4.33 -3.00 -7.64
C SER A 209 -4.95 -3.84 -6.53
N ASN A 210 -4.38 -3.80 -5.32
CA ASN A 210 -4.97 -4.41 -4.15
C ASN A 210 -5.87 -3.40 -3.43
N MET A 211 -7.03 -3.86 -3.00
CA MET A 211 -8.03 -3.08 -2.27
C MET A 211 -8.50 -3.87 -1.06
N ALA A 212 -8.37 -3.31 0.14
CA ALA A 212 -8.96 -3.86 1.34
C ALA A 212 -10.39 -3.32 1.49
N MET A 213 -11.33 -4.23 1.70
CA MET A 213 -12.74 -3.93 1.89
C MET A 213 -13.08 -3.72 3.36
N VAL A 214 -14.28 -3.21 3.63
CA VAL A 214 -14.76 -2.91 4.99
C VAL A 214 -14.86 -4.17 5.86
N ASP A 215 -15.13 -5.33 5.27
CA ASP A 215 -15.13 -6.62 5.96
C ASP A 215 -13.72 -7.19 6.25
N GLY A 216 -12.66 -6.49 5.81
CA GLY A 216 -11.27 -6.84 6.05
C GLY A 216 -10.64 -7.81 5.04
N HIS A 217 -11.36 -8.25 4.00
CA HIS A 217 -10.71 -9.00 2.92
C HIS A 217 -9.96 -8.06 1.97
N VAL A 218 -8.96 -8.59 1.27
CA VAL A 218 -8.20 -7.84 0.26
C VAL A 218 -8.47 -8.45 -1.11
N GLU A 219 -9.15 -7.70 -1.96
CA GLU A 219 -9.39 -8.03 -3.35
C GLU A 219 -8.24 -7.54 -4.23
N VAL A 220 -7.95 -8.27 -5.31
CA VAL A 220 -7.03 -7.82 -6.36
C VAL A 220 -7.84 -7.56 -7.60
N VAL A 221 -7.77 -6.33 -8.10
CA VAL A 221 -8.54 -5.91 -9.26
C VAL A 221 -7.61 -5.39 -10.34
N ASP A 222 -7.99 -5.65 -11.58
CA ASP A 222 -7.31 -5.12 -12.75
C ASP A 222 -7.49 -3.60 -12.82
N TYR A 223 -6.39 -2.86 -12.85
CA TYR A 223 -6.42 -1.39 -12.81
C TYR A 223 -7.21 -0.80 -13.98
N PHE A 224 -7.13 -1.41 -15.16
CA PHE A 224 -7.84 -0.91 -16.34
C PHE A 224 -9.35 -1.01 -16.18
N LYS A 225 -9.84 -2.09 -15.55
CA LYS A 225 -11.26 -2.23 -15.19
C LYS A 225 -11.72 -1.18 -14.18
N LEU A 226 -10.83 -0.72 -13.31
CA LEU A 226 -11.14 0.32 -12.33
C LEU A 226 -11.19 1.73 -12.94
N VAL A 227 -10.40 2.02 -13.98
CA VAL A 227 -10.18 3.40 -14.47
C VAL A 227 -10.81 3.67 -15.83
N ASP A 228 -10.96 2.67 -16.70
CA ASP A 228 -11.27 2.84 -18.12
C ASP A 228 -12.69 2.38 -18.50
N ASP A 229 -13.35 1.55 -17.68
CA ASP A 229 -14.60 0.89 -18.10
C ASP A 229 -15.81 1.83 -18.23
N GLY A 230 -15.73 3.09 -17.81
CA GLY A 230 -16.91 3.98 -17.77
C GLY A 230 -18.05 3.43 -16.88
N ASP A 231 -17.80 2.31 -16.20
CA ASP A 231 -18.72 1.60 -15.33
C ASP A 231 -18.74 2.30 -13.97
N THR A 232 -19.41 3.45 -14.00
CA THR A 232 -19.73 4.25 -12.83
C THR A 232 -20.41 3.43 -11.74
N ALA A 233 -21.09 2.32 -12.07
CA ALA A 233 -21.79 1.49 -11.09
C ALA A 233 -20.80 0.78 -10.14
N ARG A 234 -19.75 0.14 -10.66
CA ARG A 234 -18.77 -0.55 -9.80
C ARG A 234 -17.99 0.44 -8.93
N LEU A 235 -17.65 1.60 -9.47
CA LEU A 235 -17.01 2.67 -8.70
C LEU A 235 -17.95 3.23 -7.61
N ASN A 236 -19.26 3.35 -7.88
CA ASN A 236 -20.25 3.76 -6.89
C ASN A 236 -20.45 2.70 -5.78
N GLU A 237 -20.30 1.42 -6.08
CA GLU A 237 -20.30 0.36 -5.07
C GLU A 237 -19.06 0.41 -4.18
N LEU A 238 -17.87 0.58 -4.79
CA LEU A 238 -16.58 0.66 -4.09
C LEU A 238 -16.51 1.87 -3.15
N PHE A 239 -16.99 3.02 -3.63
CA PHE A 239 -17.10 4.24 -2.85
C PHE A 239 -18.56 4.42 -2.44
N TYR A 240 -18.99 3.67 -1.42
CA TYR A 240 -20.29 3.81 -0.77
C TYR A 240 -20.74 5.29 -0.73
N ASP A 241 -21.96 5.62 -1.14
CA ASP A 241 -22.54 6.94 -0.85
C ASP A 241 -23.81 6.75 -0.02
N PRO A 242 -23.75 6.91 1.31
CA PRO A 242 -24.91 6.76 2.18
C PRO A 242 -26.01 7.79 1.88
N ILE A 243 -25.71 8.88 1.16
CA ILE A 243 -26.67 9.92 0.76
C ILE A 243 -27.41 9.53 -0.53
N ALA A 244 -26.79 8.71 -1.39
CA ALA A 244 -27.36 8.32 -2.68
C ALA A 244 -28.27 7.09 -2.62
N GLN A 245 -28.35 6.38 -1.48
CA GLN A 245 -29.27 5.26 -1.34
C GLN A 245 -30.70 5.75 -1.06
N PRO A 246 -31.70 5.38 -1.87
CA PRO A 246 -33.09 5.64 -1.54
C PRO A 246 -33.43 4.90 -0.24
N LYS A 247 -33.99 5.64 0.73
CA LYS A 247 -34.52 5.09 1.98
C LYS A 247 -35.65 4.10 1.72
#